data_AF-A0A7V9SIR9-F1
#
_entry.id   AF-A0A7V9SIR9-F1
#
_cell.length_a   1.000
_cell.length_b   1.000
_cell.length_c   1.000
_cell.angle_alpha   90.00
_cell.angle_beta   90.00
_cell.angle_gamma   90.00
#
_symmetry.space_group_name_H-M   'P 1'
#
loop_
_entity.id
_entity.type
_entity.pdbx_description
1 polymer ?
#
loop_
_entity_poly.entity_id
_entity_poly.type
_entity_poly.pdbx_seq_one_letter_code
_entity_poly.pdbx_strand_id
1 'polypeptide(L)'
;VALIAEELQVSPPRLRLPVWPVWLAGALCEAVCVPLGIQPPLFRRRVDFYRKSRAFTTARAARELGYQPAVDLRTGIRMTIDWYRSQGLL
;
A
#
# COMPACT_ATOMS: atom_id res chain seq x y z
N VAL A 1 3.29 -5.98 5.88
CA VAL A 1 2.23 -7.01 5.72
C VAL A 1 2.12 -7.90 6.95
N ALA A 2 3.22 -8.43 7.52
CA ALA A 2 3.17 -9.29 8.70
C ALA A 2 2.37 -8.68 9.89
N LEU A 3 2.65 -7.42 10.26
CA LEU A 3 1.96 -6.73 11.34
C LEU A 3 0.43 -6.61 11.12
N ILE A 4 -0.01 -6.36 9.88
CA ILE A 4 -1.44 -6.26 9.55
C ILE A 4 -2.10 -7.64 9.64
N ALA A 5 -1.44 -8.68 9.13
CA ALA A 5 -1.92 -10.06 9.20
C ALA A 5 -2.03 -10.54 10.66
N GLU A 6 -1.08 -10.16 11.51
CA GLU A 6 -1.09 -10.41 12.95
C GLU A 6 -2.28 -9.73 13.64
N GLU A 7 -2.50 -8.43 13.42
CA GLU A 7 -3.65 -7.72 14.02
C GLU A 7 -5.00 -8.25 13.49
N LEU A 8 -5.05 -8.74 12.24
CA LEU A 8 -6.23 -9.40 11.67
C LEU A 8 -6.38 -10.87 12.09
N GLN A 9 -5.39 -11.47 12.78
CA GLN A 9 -5.34 -12.89 13.11
C GLN A 9 -5.49 -13.83 11.89
N VAL A 10 -4.94 -13.42 10.74
CA VAL A 10 -4.95 -14.21 9.49
C VAL A 10 -3.55 -14.61 9.06
N SER A 11 -3.46 -15.67 8.25
CA SER A 11 -2.20 -16.05 7.64
C SER A 11 -1.76 -15.02 6.59
N PRO A 12 -0.50 -14.54 6.61
CA PRO A 12 -0.02 -13.63 5.59
C PRO A 12 -0.02 -14.31 4.21
N PRO A 13 -0.34 -13.57 3.12
CA PRO A 13 -0.34 -14.12 1.78
C PRO A 13 1.07 -14.60 1.41
N ARG A 14 1.16 -15.86 0.94
CA ARG A 14 2.43 -16.52 0.58
C ARG A 14 2.77 -16.39 -0.91
N LEU A 15 1.79 -16.00 -1.73
CA LEU A 15 1.95 -15.93 -3.18
C LEU A 15 2.85 -14.75 -3.56
N ARG A 16 3.96 -15.04 -4.24
CA ARG A 16 4.83 -14.04 -4.86
C ARG A 16 4.75 -14.18 -6.37
N LEU A 17 3.93 -13.34 -7.01
CA LEU A 17 3.84 -13.31 -8.46
C LEU A 17 5.02 -12.52 -9.04
N PRO A 18 5.62 -12.97 -10.16
CA PRO A 18 6.56 -12.15 -10.89
C PRO A 18 5.84 -10.89 -11.37
N VAL A 19 6.51 -9.74 -11.30
CA VAL A 19 5.89 -8.44 -11.60
C VAL A 19 5.74 -8.14 -13.09
N TRP A 20 6.49 -8.85 -13.94
CA TRP A 20 6.51 -8.60 -15.39
C TRP A 20 5.16 -8.75 -16.11
N PRO A 21 4.24 -9.69 -15.75
CA PRO A 21 2.94 -9.78 -16.41
C PRO A 21 2.05 -8.57 -16.09
N VAL A 22 2.08 -8.11 -14.83
CA VAL A 22 1.30 -6.94 -14.39
C VAL A 22 1.84 -5.66 -15.02
N TRP A 23 3.17 -5.58 -15.15
CA TRP A 23 3.82 -4.45 -15.82
C TRP A 23 3.47 -4.41 -17.32
N LEU A 24 3.45 -5.56 -17.99
CA LEU A 24 3.07 -5.66 -19.40
C LEU A 24 1.60 -5.27 -19.61
N ALA A 25 0.70 -5.72 -18.73
CA ALA A 25 -0.70 -5.31 -18.75
C ALA A 25 -0.85 -3.79 -18.60
N GLY A 26 -0.07 -3.17 -17.70
CA GLY A 26 -0.02 -1.70 -17.57
C GLY A 26 0.52 -1.00 -18.82
N ALA A 27 1.52 -1.57 -19.48
CA ALA A 27 2.06 -1.03 -20.73
C ALA A 27 1.05 -1.09 -21.89
N LEU A 28 0.31 -2.20 -22.00
CA LEU A 28 -0.75 -2.35 -23.00
C LEU A 28 -1.91 -1.39 -22.73
N CYS A 29 -2.30 -1.23 -21.46
CA CYS A 29 -3.35 -0.30 -21.06
C CYS A 29 -2.97 1.16 -21.35
N GLU A 30 -1.73 1.56 -21.06
CA GLU A 30 -1.21 2.88 -21.44
C GLU A 30 -1.21 3.06 -22.97
N ALA A 31 -0.74 2.08 -23.73
CA ALA A 31 -0.66 2.16 -25.19
C ALA A 31 -2.04 2.32 -25.85
N VAL A 32 -3.10 1.78 -25.25
CA VAL A 32 -4.47 1.92 -25.75
C VAL A 32 -5.16 3.18 -25.24
N CYS A 33 -5.05 3.49 -23.94
CA CYS A 33 -5.80 4.58 -23.32
C CYS A 33 -5.18 5.97 -23.56
N VAL A 34 -3.84 6.09 -23.62
CA VAL A 34 -3.17 7.39 -23.79
C VAL A 34 -3.49 8.04 -25.14
N PRO A 35 -3.46 7.32 -26.28
CA PRO A 35 -3.88 7.89 -27.56
C PRO A 35 -5.35 8.30 -27.60
N LEU A 36 -6.19 7.65 -26.80
CA LEU A 36 -7.63 7.94 -26.69
C LEU A 36 -7.94 9.06 -25.68
N GLY A 37 -6.93 9.65 -25.02
CA GLY A 37 -7.13 10.68 -24.00
C GLY A 37 -7.79 10.17 -22.72
N ILE A 38 -7.87 8.85 -22.52
CA ILE A 38 -8.49 8.22 -21.36
C ILE A 38 -7.40 7.97 -20.31
N GLN A 39 -7.68 8.30 -19.05
CA GLN A 39 -6.76 7.96 -17.97
C GLN A 39 -6.74 6.43 -17.79
N PRO A 40 -5.61 5.74 -18.01
CA PRO A 40 -5.55 4.29 -17.89
C PRO A 40 -5.84 3.87 -16.44
N PRO A 41 -6.74 2.89 -16.21
CA PRO A 41 -7.00 2.34 -14.87
C PRO A 41 -5.76 1.64 -14.29
N LEU A 42 -4.92 1.07 -15.16
CA LEU A 42 -3.64 0.45 -14.79
C LEU A 42 -2.51 1.04 -15.64
N PHE A 43 -1.49 1.59 -14.97
CA PHE A 43 -0.32 2.18 -15.63
C PHE A 43 0.96 1.75 -14.91
N ARG A 44 2.07 1.66 -15.67
CA ARG A 44 3.38 1.12 -15.25
C ARG A 44 3.89 1.79 -13.97
N ARG A 45 3.68 3.10 -13.82
CA ARG A 45 4.08 3.85 -12.62
C ARG A 45 3.38 3.38 -11.33
N ARG A 46 2.13 2.90 -11.38
CA ARG A 46 1.50 2.27 -10.20
C ARG A 46 2.16 0.93 -9.87
N VAL A 47 2.47 0.12 -10.87
CA VAL A 47 3.15 -1.17 -10.67
C VAL A 47 4.51 -0.96 -10.02
N ASP A 48 5.28 0.02 -10.48
CA ASP A 48 6.59 0.33 -9.91
C ASP A 48 6.51 0.90 -8.49
N PHE A 49 5.38 1.50 -8.09
CA PHE A 49 5.17 1.92 -6.71
C PHE A 49 5.24 0.75 -5.73
N TYR A 50 4.66 -0.41 -6.10
CA TYR A 50 4.62 -1.62 -5.28
C TYR A 50 5.94 -2.42 -5.27
N ARG A 51 6.87 -2.13 -6.19
CA ARG A 51 8.19 -2.78 -6.23
C ARG A 51 9.17 -2.22 -5.20
N LYS A 52 8.93 -0.99 -4.71
CA LYS A 52 9.84 -0.30 -3.81
C LYS A 52 9.32 -0.37 -2.37
N SER A 53 10.11 -0.95 -1.48
CA SER A 53 9.87 -0.86 -0.03
C SER A 53 10.15 0.56 0.43
N ARG A 54 9.12 1.24 0.95
CA ARG A 54 9.26 2.56 1.58
C ARG A 54 8.92 2.41 3.06
N ALA A 55 9.94 2.49 3.90
CA ALA A 55 9.78 2.55 5.35
C ALA A 55 10.18 3.96 5.80
N PHE A 56 9.33 4.60 6.60
CA PHE A 56 9.59 5.94 7.14
C PHE A 56 9.72 5.84 8.65
N THR A 57 10.58 6.68 9.23
CA THR A 57 10.78 6.80 10.67
C THR A 57 10.50 8.23 11.13
N THR A 58 9.82 8.36 12.26
CA THR A 58 9.53 9.63 12.91
C THR A 58 10.68 10.09 13.83
N ALA A 59 11.77 9.32 13.95
CA ALA A 59 12.87 9.61 14.87
C ALA A 59 13.49 11.00 14.65
N ARG A 60 13.61 11.45 13.39
CA ARG A 60 14.10 12.79 13.07
C ARG A 60 13.15 13.88 13.58
N ALA A 61 11.86 13.74 13.32
CA ALA A 61 10.84 14.67 13.79
C ALA A 61 10.78 14.72 15.32
N ALA A 62 10.93 13.58 15.99
CA ALA A 62 11.00 13.52 17.44
C ALA A 62 12.20 14.31 18.00
N ARG A 63 13.39 14.15 17.41
CA ARG A 63 14.61 14.85 17.83
C ARG A 63 14.58 16.35 17.54
N GLU A 64 14.13 16.74 16.35
CA GLU A 64 14.25 18.13 15.88
C GLU A 64 13.06 19.00 16.25
N LEU A 65 11.86 18.40 16.36
CA LEU A 65 10.61 19.14 16.57
C LEU A 65 9.93 18.77 17.90
N GLY A 66 10.52 17.87 18.70
CA GLY A 66 9.88 17.34 19.90
C GLY A 66 8.61 16.53 19.58
N TYR A 67 8.47 16.05 18.34
CA TYR A 67 7.27 15.33 17.91
C TYR A 67 7.09 14.02 18.67
N GLN A 68 5.98 13.91 19.40
CA GLN A 68 5.57 12.69 20.07
C GLN A 68 4.36 12.11 19.34
N PRO A 69 4.50 10.97 18.63
CA PRO A 69 3.37 10.35 17.96
C PRO A 69 2.35 9.90 19.01
N ALA A 70 1.14 10.46 18.96
CA ALA A 70 0.05 10.10 19.88
C ALA A 70 -0.47 8.67 19.63
N VAL A 71 -0.28 8.15 18.42
CA VAL A 71 -0.71 6.81 18.00
C VAL A 71 0.49 6.10 17.39
N ASP A 72 0.87 4.96 17.96
CA ASP A 72 1.91 4.10 17.40
C ASP A 72 1.38 3.30 16.20
N LEU A 73 2.28 2.70 15.43
CA LEU A 73 1.94 1.98 14.21
C LEU A 73 0.95 0.83 14.45
N ARG A 74 1.09 0.07 15.53
CA ARG A 74 0.22 -1.09 15.82
C ARG A 74 -1.17 -0.60 16.21
N THR A 75 -1.26 0.39 17.09
CA THR A 75 -2.54 1.01 17.47
C THR A 75 -3.25 1.63 16.26
N GLY A 76 -2.52 2.34 15.41
CA GLY A 76 -3.08 2.93 14.19
C GLY A 76 -3.63 1.87 13.22
N ILE A 77 -2.92 0.74 13.07
CA ILE A 77 -3.41 -0.39 12.26
C ILE A 77 -4.69 -0.96 12.85
N ARG A 78 -4.77 -1.16 14.17
CA ARG A 78 -5.97 -1.67 14.85
C ARG A 78 -7.17 -0.76 14.64
N MET A 79 -7.01 0.55 14.90
CA MET A 79 -8.07 1.54 14.67
C MET A 79 -8.55 1.53 13.21
N THR A 80 -7.63 1.36 12.27
CA THR A 80 -7.97 1.26 10.84
C THR A 80 -8.79 0.00 10.56
N ILE A 81 -8.37 -1.16 11.07
CA ILE A 81 -9.10 -2.43 10.93
C ILE A 81 -10.52 -2.31 11.50
N ASP A 82 -10.66 -1.76 12.70
CA ASP A 82 -11.95 -1.61 13.38
C ASP A 82 -12.89 -0.69 12.60
N TRP A 83 -12.36 0.38 12.00
CA TRP A 83 -13.11 1.24 11.09
C TRP A 83 -13.58 0.48 9.84
N TYR A 84 -12.70 -0.30 9.19
CA TYR A 84 -13.11 -1.10 8.03
C TYR A 84 -14.22 -2.10 8.37
N ARG A 85 -14.16 -2.73 9.56
CA ARG A 85 -15.22 -3.60 10.07
C ARG A 85 -16.52 -2.84 10.31
N SER A 86 -16.46 -1.65 10.91
CA SER A 86 -17.66 -0.85 11.18
C SER A 86 -18.36 -0.39 9.89
N GLN A 87 -17.61 -0.23 8.79
CA GLN A 87 -18.16 0.10 7.47
C GLN A 87 -18.63 -1.13 6.68
N GLY A 88 -18.45 -2.36 7.19
CA GLY A 88 -18.80 -3.59 6.47
C GLY A 88 -17.92 -3.85 5.23
N LEU A 89 -16.69 -3.33 5.23
CA LEU A 89 -15.72 -3.47 4.13
C LEU A 89 -14.73 -4.63 4.34
N LEU A 90 -14.85 -5.34 5.47
CA LEU A 90 -14.05 -6.51 5.87
C LEU A 90 -14.95 -7.67 6.28
#